data_AF-A0A968C5P3-F1
#
_entry.id   AF-A0A968C5P3-F1
#
_cell.length_a   1.000
_cell.length_b   1.000
_cell.length_c   1.000
_cell.angle_alpha   90.00
_cell.angle_beta   90.00
_cell.angle_gamma   90.00
#
_symmetry.space_group_name_H-M   'P 1'
#
loop_
_entity.id
_entity.type
_entity.pdbx_description
1 polymer ?
#
loop_
_entity_poly.entity_id
_entity_poly.type
_entity_poly.pdbx_seq_one_letter_code
_entity_poly.pdbx_strand_id
1 'polypeptide(L)'
;STPMTGMRIFGAGGMEELDMNLKDMLPGLFQGKPRQRKMTVAEAREVLQREEEDKLIDPEQVSREAIGRVEQSGIIFIDEMDKVAGREGGHGPDVSREGVQRDLLPIVEGTLVHTKHGMVRTDHILFVAAGAFHVSKPSDLIPELQGRFPIRVELDALGRDELVRILTE
;
A
#
# COMPACT_ATOMS: atom_id res chain seq x y z
N SER A 1 24.11 40.50 -35.82
CA SER A 1 22.95 40.21 -34.95
C SER A 1 22.69 38.72 -34.98
N THR A 2 22.61 38.13 -33.79
CA THR A 2 22.70 36.71 -33.41
C THR A 2 21.61 35.79 -34.00
N PRO A 3 21.92 34.52 -34.29
CA PRO A 3 20.89 33.48 -34.43
C PRO A 3 20.41 33.03 -33.05
N MET A 4 19.09 33.04 -32.84
CA MET A 4 18.45 32.50 -31.63
C MET A 4 18.54 30.97 -31.64
N THR A 5 19.30 30.45 -30.68
CA THR A 5 19.42 29.04 -30.31
C THR A 5 18.05 28.45 -30.00
N GLY A 6 17.64 27.45 -30.79
CA GLY A 6 16.50 26.59 -30.47
C GLY A 6 16.80 25.79 -29.20
N MET A 7 16.17 26.20 -28.11
CA MET A 7 16.16 25.52 -26.81
C MET A 7 15.56 24.11 -26.97
N ARG A 8 16.40 23.09 -27.13
CA ARG A 8 16.04 21.68 -26.96
C ARG A 8 15.94 21.40 -25.46
N ILE A 9 14.78 21.63 -24.86
CA ILE A 9 14.44 21.13 -23.53
C ILE A 9 13.15 20.34 -23.66
N PHE A 10 13.26 19.09 -24.08
CA PHE A 10 12.35 18.02 -23.66
C PHE A 10 13.18 16.74 -23.67
N GLY A 11 13.57 16.30 -22.47
CA GLY A 11 14.25 15.03 -22.27
C GLY A 11 13.26 13.87 -22.51
N ALA A 12 13.77 12.77 -23.04
CA ALA A 12 12.99 11.61 -23.47
C ALA A 12 12.11 10.97 -22.36
N GLY A 13 12.37 11.23 -21.08
CA GLY A 13 11.61 10.65 -19.96
C GLY A 13 10.30 11.36 -19.60
N GLY A 14 10.16 12.66 -19.89
CA GLY A 14 8.93 13.41 -19.53
C GLY A 14 7.80 13.27 -20.56
N MET A 15 8.10 12.71 -21.73
CA MET A 15 7.16 12.55 -22.83
C MET A 15 6.40 11.23 -22.75
N GLU A 16 6.98 10.19 -22.14
CA GLU A 16 6.33 8.90 -21.90
C GLU A 16 5.22 8.98 -20.85
N GLU A 17 5.42 9.75 -19.78
CA GLU A 17 4.43 9.95 -18.72
C GLU A 17 3.23 10.80 -19.18
N LEU A 18 3.47 11.75 -20.08
CA LEU A 18 2.41 12.52 -20.75
C LEU A 18 1.65 11.66 -21.77
N ASP A 19 2.31 10.76 -22.51
CA ASP A 19 1.66 9.85 -23.47
C ASP A 19 0.78 8.80 -22.76
N MET A 20 1.20 8.32 -21.59
CA MET A 20 0.38 7.45 -20.73
C MET A 20 -0.87 8.16 -20.21
N ASN A 21 -0.72 9.38 -19.67
CA ASN A 21 -1.86 10.18 -19.20
C ASN A 21 -2.83 10.55 -20.33
N LEU A 22 -2.35 10.83 -21.55
CA LEU A 22 -3.22 11.17 -22.68
C LEU A 22 -4.00 9.96 -23.21
N LYS A 23 -3.39 8.77 -23.21
CA LYS A 23 -4.07 7.50 -23.54
C LYS A 23 -5.18 7.16 -22.55
N ASP A 24 -4.96 7.38 -21.27
CA ASP A 24 -5.93 7.10 -20.21
C ASP A 24 -7.04 8.17 -20.11
N MET A 25 -6.86 9.35 -20.71
CA MET A 25 -7.89 10.39 -20.85
C MET A 25 -8.74 10.26 -22.13
N LEU A 26 -8.29 9.49 -23.12
CA LEU A 26 -9.01 9.19 -24.37
C LEU A 26 -10.04 8.03 -24.36
N PRO A 27 -10.34 7.28 -23.27
CA PRO A 27 -11.42 6.29 -23.28
C PRO A 27 -12.82 6.91 -23.43
N GLY A 28 -12.99 8.17 -23.04
CA GLY A 28 -14.29 8.86 -23.05
C GLY A 28 -14.76 9.33 -24.43
N LEU A 29 -13.88 9.40 -25.43
CA LEU A 29 -14.19 9.90 -26.78
C LEU A 29 -14.37 8.80 -27.83
N PHE A 30 -13.92 7.59 -27.53
CA PHE A 30 -14.11 6.39 -28.34
C PHE A 30 -14.68 5.27 -27.48
N GLN A 31 -15.96 5.39 -27.08
CA GLN A 31 -16.73 4.20 -26.75
C GLN A 31 -16.91 3.38 -28.04
N GLY A 32 -15.95 2.48 -28.28
CA GLY A 32 -15.96 1.57 -29.42
C GLY A 32 -17.29 0.83 -29.47
N LYS A 33 -17.93 0.84 -30.64
CA LYS A 33 -19.18 0.10 -30.87
C LYS A 33 -18.98 -1.37 -30.47
N PRO A 34 -19.99 -2.01 -29.84
CA PRO A 34 -19.90 -3.42 -29.48
C PRO A 34 -19.53 -4.25 -30.70
N ARG A 35 -18.46 -5.03 -30.59
CA ARG A 35 -17.96 -5.90 -31.67
C ARG A 35 -18.71 -7.23 -31.62
N GLN A 36 -19.36 -7.58 -32.71
CA GLN A 36 -19.97 -8.89 -32.83
C GLN A 36 -18.89 -9.98 -32.91
N ARG A 37 -19.02 -10.99 -32.06
CA ARG A 37 -18.15 -12.16 -32.03
C ARG A 37 -19.02 -13.43 -32.04
N LYS A 38 -18.68 -14.40 -32.89
CA LYS A 38 -19.31 -15.73 -32.86
C LYS A 38 -18.68 -16.55 -31.74
N MET A 39 -19.52 -17.22 -30.97
CA MET A 39 -19.13 -18.13 -29.88
C MET A 39 -20.26 -19.14 -29.64
N THR A 40 -19.99 -20.16 -28.83
CA THR A 40 -21.01 -21.13 -28.42
C THR A 40 -21.99 -20.51 -27.41
N VAL A 41 -23.18 -21.09 -27.26
CA VAL A 41 -24.17 -20.62 -26.26
C VAL A 41 -23.61 -20.73 -24.84
N ALA A 42 -22.80 -21.75 -24.56
CA ALA A 42 -22.16 -21.94 -23.27
C ALA A 42 -21.19 -20.77 -22.95
N GLU A 43 -20.31 -20.43 -23.88
CA GLU A 43 -19.39 -19.29 -23.74
C GLU A 43 -20.13 -17.94 -23.68
N ALA A 44 -21.18 -17.78 -24.50
CA ALA A 44 -21.99 -16.57 -24.51
C ALA A 44 -22.64 -16.31 -23.14
N ARG A 45 -23.07 -17.36 -22.45
CA ARG A 45 -23.66 -17.25 -21.11
C ARG A 45 -22.66 -16.69 -20.10
N GLU A 46 -21.40 -17.16 -20.12
CA GLU A 46 -20.36 -16.65 -19.22
C GLU A 46 -20.03 -15.18 -19.51
N VAL A 47 -19.92 -14.81 -20.80
CA VAL A 47 -19.62 -13.43 -21.21
C VAL A 47 -20.74 -12.48 -20.80
N LEU A 48 -21.99 -12.81 -21.14
CA LEU A 48 -23.14 -11.97 -20.83
C LEU A 48 -23.37 -11.86 -19.32
N GLN A 49 -23.11 -12.94 -18.57
CA GLN A 49 -23.20 -12.88 -17.12
C GLN A 49 -22.22 -11.86 -16.52
N ARG A 50 -20.94 -11.88 -16.95
CA ARG A 50 -19.96 -10.89 -16.49
C ARG A 50 -20.35 -9.46 -16.88
N GLU A 51 -20.85 -9.27 -18.11
CA GLU A 51 -21.30 -7.94 -18.56
C GLU A 51 -22.46 -7.40 -17.72
N GLU A 52 -23.38 -8.25 -17.26
CA GLU A 52 -24.48 -7.84 -16.37
C GLU A 52 -23.99 -7.64 -14.93
N GLU A 53 -23.08 -8.49 -14.44
CA GLU A 53 -22.44 -8.33 -13.13
C GLU A 53 -21.71 -6.98 -13.01
N ASP A 54 -20.95 -6.60 -14.04
CA ASP A 54 -20.22 -5.32 -14.08
C ASP A 54 -21.16 -4.11 -14.03
N LYS A 55 -22.37 -4.21 -14.59
CA LYS A 55 -23.39 -3.14 -14.54
C LYS A 55 -24.04 -3.00 -13.17
N LEU A 56 -24.03 -4.06 -12.36
CA LEU A 56 -24.62 -4.07 -11.02
C LEU A 56 -23.70 -3.45 -9.97
N ILE A 57 -22.44 -3.19 -10.31
CA ILE A 57 -21.45 -2.62 -9.40
C ILE A 57 -21.37 -1.11 -9.60
N ASP A 58 -21.68 -0.34 -8.55
CA ASP A 58 -21.35 1.09 -8.50
C ASP A 58 -19.91 1.27 -7.96
N PRO A 59 -18.92 1.60 -8.80
CA PRO A 59 -17.53 1.74 -8.37
C PRO A 59 -17.33 2.88 -7.36
N GLU A 60 -18.17 3.91 -7.37
CA GLU A 60 -18.11 4.98 -6.36
C GLU A 60 -18.59 4.47 -5.00
N GLN A 61 -19.69 3.71 -4.98
CA GLN A 61 -20.18 3.10 -3.75
C GLN A 61 -19.16 2.12 -3.17
N VAL A 62 -18.57 1.26 -4.01
CA VAL A 62 -17.51 0.34 -3.59
C VAL A 62 -16.31 1.09 -3.01
N SER A 63 -15.87 2.17 -3.67
CA SER A 63 -14.73 2.96 -3.18
C SER A 63 -15.05 3.64 -1.84
N ARG A 64 -16.24 4.21 -1.67
CA ARG A 64 -16.70 4.80 -0.40
C ARG A 64 -16.73 3.77 0.73
N GLU A 65 -17.28 2.58 0.46
CA GLU A 65 -17.36 1.51 1.45
C GLU A 65 -15.96 0.98 1.81
N ALA A 66 -15.09 0.81 0.82
CA ALA A 66 -13.72 0.35 1.03
C ALA A 66 -12.93 1.34 1.91
N ILE A 67 -13.03 2.65 1.65
CA ILE A 67 -12.41 3.68 2.49
C ILE A 67 -12.94 3.56 3.92
N GLY A 68 -14.27 3.52 4.09
CA GLY A 68 -14.87 3.41 5.43
C GLY A 68 -14.39 2.17 6.20
N ARG A 69 -14.26 1.02 5.52
CA ARG A 69 -13.74 -0.22 6.13
C ARG A 69 -12.26 -0.10 6.53
N VAL A 70 -11.43 0.52 5.69
CA VAL A 70 -10.01 0.73 6.00
C VAL A 70 -9.85 1.68 7.19
N GLU A 71 -10.59 2.79 7.20
CA GLU A 71 -10.51 3.77 8.28
C GLU A 71 -10.99 3.20 9.62
N GLN A 72 -12.04 2.37 9.64
CA GLN A 72 -12.65 1.88 10.89
C GLN A 72 -12.14 0.51 11.37
N SER A 73 -11.59 -0.30 10.47
CA SER A 73 -11.24 -1.69 10.77
C SER A 73 -9.95 -2.15 10.08
N GLY A 74 -9.20 -1.23 9.50
CA GLY A 74 -7.90 -1.51 8.91
C GLY A 74 -6.91 -2.04 9.94
N ILE A 75 -6.11 -3.02 9.53
CA ILE A 75 -5.01 -3.56 10.31
C ILE A 75 -3.75 -3.50 9.44
N ILE A 76 -2.67 -2.94 9.98
CA ILE A 76 -1.35 -2.92 9.36
C ILE A 76 -0.39 -3.73 10.25
N PHE A 77 0.20 -4.78 9.67
CA PHE A 77 1.24 -5.57 10.30
C PHE A 77 2.61 -5.13 9.78
N ILE A 78 3.48 -4.67 10.69
CA ILE A 78 4.85 -4.26 10.40
C ILE A 78 5.77 -5.35 10.95
N ASP A 79 6.30 -6.18 10.07
CA ASP A 79 7.27 -7.21 10.44
C ASP A 79 8.69 -6.64 10.54
N GLU A 80 9.58 -7.35 11.23
CA GLU A 80 10.99 -7.01 11.38
C GLU A 80 11.26 -5.57 11.88
N MET A 81 10.39 -5.05 12.75
CA MET A 81 10.52 -3.73 13.40
C MET A 81 11.86 -3.60 14.16
N ASP A 82 12.43 -4.72 14.59
CA ASP A 82 13.71 -4.79 15.28
C ASP A 82 14.90 -4.38 14.38
N LYS A 83 14.78 -4.46 13.04
CA LYS A 83 15.81 -4.02 12.08
C LYS A 83 16.02 -2.52 12.07
N VAL A 84 14.96 -1.76 12.35
CA VAL A 84 15.01 -0.30 12.40
C VAL A 84 15.31 0.24 13.81
N ALA A 85 15.18 -0.60 14.86
CA ALA A 85 15.39 -0.25 16.27
C ALA A 85 16.86 -0.15 16.73
N GLY A 86 17.80 0.31 15.90
CA GLY A 86 19.22 0.36 16.24
C GLY A 86 19.71 1.74 16.70
N ARG A 87 20.64 1.78 17.68
CA ARG A 87 21.42 2.99 18.00
C ARG A 87 22.74 3.02 17.25
N GLU A 88 23.11 4.22 16.80
CA GLU A 88 24.35 4.54 16.09
C GLU A 88 25.58 4.03 16.86
N GLY A 89 26.33 3.14 16.22
CA GLY A 89 27.47 2.46 16.81
C GLY A 89 28.57 2.19 15.78
N GLY A 90 28.89 3.18 14.96
CA GLY A 90 30.06 3.15 14.07
C GLY A 90 29.80 3.81 12.72
N HIS A 91 30.66 4.76 12.35
CA HIS A 91 30.62 5.53 11.10
C HIS A 91 30.27 4.66 9.87
N GLY A 92 28.99 4.65 9.49
CA GLY A 92 28.42 3.98 8.33
C GLY A 92 27.10 4.65 7.95
N PRO A 93 26.34 4.18 6.94
CA PRO A 93 25.11 4.87 6.47
C PRO A 93 23.97 4.74 7.49
N ASP A 94 24.08 5.48 8.59
CA ASP A 94 23.27 5.40 9.81
C ASP A 94 21.94 6.16 9.71
N VAL A 95 21.84 7.09 8.74
CA VAL A 95 20.66 7.94 8.51
C VAL A 95 19.42 7.12 8.06
N SER A 96 19.62 5.89 7.58
CA SER A 96 18.54 5.10 6.97
C SER A 96 17.57 4.44 7.96
N ARG A 97 17.97 4.15 9.21
CA ARG A 97 17.13 3.36 10.12
C ARG A 97 16.20 4.22 10.95
N GLU A 98 16.73 5.28 11.56
CA GLU A 98 15.89 6.27 12.24
C GLU A 98 14.99 6.99 11.23
N GLY A 99 15.48 7.28 10.02
CA GLY A 99 14.67 7.86 8.94
C GLY A 99 13.40 7.06 8.66
N VAL A 100 13.49 5.73 8.57
CA VAL A 100 12.32 4.86 8.38
C VAL A 100 11.34 4.97 9.55
N GLN A 101 11.83 5.02 10.79
CA GLN A 101 10.95 5.22 11.95
C GLN A 101 10.24 6.58 11.88
N ARG A 102 10.96 7.65 11.51
CA ARG A 102 10.41 9.01 11.36
C ARG A 102 9.38 9.08 10.23
N ASP A 103 9.61 8.38 9.13
CA ASP A 103 8.67 8.31 8.00
C ASP A 103 7.42 7.50 8.34
N LEU A 104 7.53 6.52 9.25
CA LEU A 104 6.38 5.78 9.76
C LEU A 104 5.52 6.58 10.74
N LEU A 105 6.10 7.56 11.46
CA LEU A 105 5.37 8.31 12.49
C LEU A 105 4.06 8.91 11.97
N PRO A 106 4.01 9.70 10.87
CA PRO A 106 2.75 10.30 10.42
C PRO A 106 1.62 9.28 10.21
N ILE A 107 1.97 8.09 9.73
CA ILE A 107 0.99 7.04 9.44
C ILE A 107 0.43 6.45 10.74
N VAL A 108 1.30 6.19 11.73
CA VAL A 108 0.92 5.64 13.03
C VAL A 108 0.25 6.70 13.94
N GLU A 109 0.63 7.97 13.81
CA GLU A 109 0.06 9.08 14.59
C GLU A 109 -1.32 9.52 14.09
N GLY A 110 -1.63 9.24 12.83
CA GLY A 110 -2.86 9.66 12.15
C GLY A 110 -2.57 10.73 11.09
N THR A 111 -2.73 10.36 9.81
CA THR A 111 -2.57 11.27 8.68
C THR A 111 -3.60 10.97 7.58
N LEU A 112 -3.74 11.92 6.65
CA LEU A 112 -4.54 11.80 5.44
C LEU A 112 -3.65 11.32 4.30
N VAL A 113 -3.90 10.11 3.81
CA VAL A 113 -3.16 9.49 2.70
C VAL A 113 -4.01 9.49 1.43
N HIS A 114 -3.44 9.96 0.32
CA HIS A 114 -4.10 9.92 -0.98
C HIS A 114 -3.94 8.54 -1.62
N THR A 115 -5.05 7.93 -2.03
CA THR A 115 -5.07 6.64 -2.72
C THR A 115 -5.86 6.74 -4.02
N LYS A 116 -5.73 5.75 -4.91
CA LYS A 116 -6.53 5.68 -6.15
C LYS A 116 -8.05 5.61 -5.92
N HIS A 117 -8.49 5.31 -4.70
CA HIS A 117 -9.91 5.22 -4.33
C HIS A 117 -10.42 6.47 -3.61
N GLY A 118 -9.54 7.38 -3.20
CA GLY A 118 -9.85 8.58 -2.43
C GLY A 118 -8.88 8.79 -1.28
N MET A 119 -9.20 9.77 -0.43
CA MET A 119 -8.44 10.06 0.79
C MET A 119 -8.77 9.06 1.88
N VAL A 120 -7.76 8.58 2.61
CA VAL A 120 -7.91 7.66 3.74
C VAL A 120 -7.26 8.27 4.98
N ARG A 121 -7.98 8.29 6.09
CA ARG A 121 -7.49 8.67 7.41
C ARG A 121 -6.95 7.46 8.16
N THR A 122 -5.75 7.58 8.73
CA THR A 122 -5.11 6.46 9.46
C THR A 122 -5.34 6.47 10.97
N ASP A 123 -6.09 7.46 11.50
CA ASP A 123 -6.30 7.69 12.95
C ASP A 123 -6.78 6.45 13.74
N HIS A 124 -7.54 5.55 13.08
CA HIS A 124 -8.18 4.39 13.72
C HIS A 124 -7.71 3.05 13.15
N ILE A 125 -6.65 3.05 12.36
CA ILE A 125 -6.03 1.81 11.88
C ILE A 125 -5.25 1.15 13.02
N LEU A 126 -5.45 -0.15 13.22
CA LEU A 126 -4.68 -0.92 14.19
C LEU A 126 -3.31 -1.27 13.62
N PHE A 127 -2.24 -0.86 14.32
CA PHE A 127 -0.88 -1.24 13.98
C PHE A 127 -0.40 -2.38 14.88
N VAL A 128 0.12 -3.43 14.26
CA VAL A 128 0.78 -4.55 14.94
C VAL A 128 2.20 -4.61 14.44
N ALA A 129 3.16 -4.42 15.35
CA ALA A 129 4.58 -4.48 15.04
C ALA A 129 5.17 -5.78 15.61
N ALA A 130 5.94 -6.49 14.79
CA ALA A 130 6.65 -7.69 15.18
C ALA A 130 8.15 -7.55 14.94
N GLY A 131 8.93 -8.29 15.71
CA GLY A 131 10.38 -8.33 15.60
C GLY A 131 10.93 -9.35 16.59
N ALA A 132 12.08 -9.94 16.28
CA ALA A 132 12.70 -10.92 17.16
C ALA A 132 13.49 -10.25 18.30
N PHE A 133 13.95 -9.01 18.09
CA PHE A 133 14.64 -8.18 19.10
C PHE A 133 15.83 -8.91 19.75
N HIS A 134 16.57 -9.70 18.96
CA HIS A 134 17.78 -10.40 19.42
C HIS A 134 18.98 -9.47 19.63
N VAL A 135 19.13 -8.47 18.75
CA VAL A 135 20.27 -7.54 18.70
C VAL A 135 19.90 -6.10 19.04
N SER A 136 18.60 -5.82 19.15
CA SER A 136 18.01 -4.53 19.52
C SER A 136 16.90 -4.79 20.51
N LYS A 137 16.51 -3.76 21.28
CA LYS A 137 15.39 -3.82 22.22
C LYS A 137 14.29 -2.87 21.77
N PRO A 138 13.02 -3.09 22.17
CA PRO A 138 11.96 -2.11 21.91
C PRO A 138 12.27 -0.70 22.46
N SER A 139 13.11 -0.59 23.51
CA SER A 139 13.59 0.67 24.06
C SER A 139 14.55 1.45 23.15
N ASP A 140 15.06 0.80 22.10
CA ASP A 140 15.99 1.40 21.14
C ASP A 140 15.26 2.06 19.95
N LEU A 141 13.94 1.90 19.85
CA LEU A 141 13.09 2.72 18.97
C LEU A 141 13.07 4.18 19.44
N ILE A 142 12.74 5.11 18.54
CA ILE A 142 12.58 6.52 18.91
C ILE A 142 11.43 6.70 19.93
N PRO A 143 11.54 7.63 20.90
CA PRO A 143 10.54 7.80 21.96
C PRO A 143 9.12 8.01 21.44
N GLU A 144 8.96 8.73 20.33
CA GLU A 144 7.67 9.02 19.69
C GLU A 144 6.98 7.74 19.24
N LEU A 145 7.72 6.83 18.60
CA LEU A 145 7.20 5.57 18.10
C LEU A 145 6.90 4.60 19.26
N GLN A 146 7.73 4.59 20.30
CA GLN A 146 7.45 3.80 21.51
C GLN A 146 6.11 4.19 22.16
N GLY A 147 5.77 5.48 22.17
CA GLY A 147 4.49 5.98 22.69
C GLY A 147 3.27 5.50 21.90
N ARG A 148 3.45 5.09 20.64
CA ARG A 148 2.38 4.57 19.78
C ARG A 148 2.22 3.05 19.82
N PHE A 149 3.16 2.34 20.43
CA PHE A 149 3.06 0.90 20.72
C PHE A 149 3.02 0.64 22.24
N PRO A 150 1.91 1.03 22.92
CA PRO A 150 1.80 0.89 24.38
C PRO A 150 1.60 -0.56 24.83
N ILE A 151 0.99 -1.39 23.99
CA ILE A 151 0.77 -2.81 24.28
C ILE A 151 2.00 -3.58 23.79
N ARG A 152 2.61 -4.34 24.70
CA ARG A 152 3.77 -5.19 24.42
C ARG A 152 3.45 -6.60 24.85
N VAL A 153 3.73 -7.55 23.97
CA VAL A 153 3.54 -8.98 24.21
C VAL A 153 4.78 -9.71 23.71
N GLU A 154 5.21 -10.72 24.47
CA GLU A 154 6.27 -11.64 24.07
C GLU A 154 5.62 -12.98 23.73
N LEU A 155 6.06 -13.59 22.63
CA LEU A 155 5.54 -14.87 22.16
C LEU A 155 6.55 -15.97 22.51
N ASP A 156 6.05 -17.06 23.10
CA ASP A 156 6.88 -18.21 23.43
C ASP A 156 7.31 -18.98 22.18
N ALA A 157 8.48 -19.61 22.24
CA ALA A 157 8.93 -20.52 21.21
C ALA A 157 8.06 -21.79 21.17
N LEU A 158 7.83 -22.33 19.97
CA LEU A 158 7.04 -23.55 19.78
C LEU A 158 7.79 -24.79 20.28
N GLY A 159 7.15 -25.58 21.15
CA GLY A 159 7.61 -26.90 21.56
C GLY A 159 7.06 -28.02 20.68
N ARG A 160 7.36 -29.26 21.06
CA ARG A 160 6.92 -30.45 20.33
C ARG A 160 5.39 -30.58 20.33
N ASP A 161 4.76 -30.34 21.47
CA ASP A 161 3.32 -30.55 21.63
C ASP A 161 2.53 -29.48 20.86
N GLU A 162 3.01 -28.23 20.84
CA GLU A 162 2.44 -27.16 20.01
C GLU A 162 2.56 -27.49 18.51
N LEU A 163 3.70 -28.04 18.06
CA LEU A 163 3.86 -28.47 16.68
C LEU A 163 2.92 -29.63 16.31
N VAL A 164 2.66 -30.57 17.22
CA VAL A 164 1.65 -31.61 17.00
C VAL A 164 0.27 -30.97 16.83
N ARG A 165 -0.11 -30.03 17.71
CA ARG A 165 -1.41 -29.35 17.64
C ARG A 165 -1.59 -28.60 16.32
N ILE A 166 -0.58 -27.84 15.87
CA ILE A 166 -0.61 -27.11 14.58
C ILE A 166 -0.89 -28.04 13.39
N LEU A 167 -0.45 -29.30 13.45
CA LEU A 167 -0.64 -30.28 12.37
C LEU A 167 -1.99 -31.01 12.43
N THR A 168 -2.68 -30.98 13.57
CA THR A 168 -3.85 -31.82 13.81
C THR A 168 -5.14 -31.06 14.12
N GLU A 169 -5.06 -29.81 14.57
CA GLU A 169 -6.19 -28.90 14.84
C GLU A 169 -6.36 -27.92 13.68
#